data_AF-A0A2M8CD73-F1
#
_entry.id   AF-A0A2M8CD73-F1
#
_cell.length_a   1.000
_cell.length_b   1.000
_cell.length_c   1.000
_cell.angle_alpha   90.00
_cell.angle_beta   90.00
_cell.angle_gamma   90.00
#
_symmetry.space_group_name_H-M   'P 1'
#
loop_
_entity.id
_entity.type
_entity.pdbx_description
1 polymer ?
#
loop_
_entity_poly.entity_id
_entity_poly.type
_entity_poly.pdbx_seq_one_letter_code
_entity_poly.pdbx_strand_id
1 'polypeptide(L)'
;MGQNTNRFTYPDQPDGAYFKSYLVATKAMAIAPLHWSTKQWIVSGSVLTAGVLLYVADDQISDFFQRNQTSGSAKVSKYALEPWGSGVYPAILLGSYYVYGLAAHDPAARQIALGGTQAWVMSALTVQLLKFVTHRHRPYQDMPANPGLWEGPFQGFEYTSFASGHTITAFSLAAFFSSVYRDTPWVGVISYGIATGVGL
;
A
#
# COMPACT_ATOMS: atom_id res chain seq x y z
N MET A 1 12.70 14.50 -28.89
CA MET A 1 11.94 13.48 -28.14
C MET A 1 10.92 14.21 -27.28
N GLY A 2 9.70 14.41 -27.77
CA GLY A 2 8.65 15.07 -27.00
C GLY A 2 8.04 14.06 -26.04
N GLN A 3 8.23 14.24 -24.74
CA GLN A 3 7.51 13.44 -23.75
C GLN A 3 6.04 13.85 -23.76
N ASN A 4 5.18 12.87 -23.99
CA ASN A 4 3.73 13.02 -24.00
C ASN A 4 3.27 13.47 -22.61
N THR A 5 2.90 14.74 -22.46
CA THR A 5 2.48 15.37 -21.20
C THR A 5 1.16 14.83 -20.63
N ASN A 6 0.50 13.91 -21.35
CA ASN A 6 -0.76 13.27 -20.94
C ASN A 6 -0.60 12.03 -20.04
N ARG A 7 0.62 11.66 -19.61
CA ARG A 7 0.83 10.46 -18.77
C ARG A 7 0.47 10.62 -17.30
N PHE A 8 0.35 11.85 -16.80
CA PHE A 8 0.26 12.13 -15.36
C PHE A 8 -0.87 13.10 -15.03
N THR A 9 -1.77 12.67 -14.14
CA THR A 9 -2.93 13.47 -13.67
C THR A 9 -2.68 14.16 -12.34
N TYR A 10 -1.45 14.09 -11.81
CA TYR A 10 -1.10 14.67 -10.52
C TYR A 10 -0.54 16.09 -10.68
N PRO A 11 -0.78 16.99 -9.71
CA PRO A 11 -0.09 18.26 -9.63
C PRO A 11 1.43 18.06 -9.56
N ASP A 12 2.19 18.96 -10.20
CA ASP A 12 3.66 18.92 -10.23
C ASP A 12 4.30 19.85 -9.18
N GLN A 13 3.46 20.55 -8.39
CA GLN A 13 3.86 21.44 -7.30
C GLN A 13 2.99 21.17 -6.05
N PRO A 14 3.55 21.32 -4.84
CA PRO A 14 2.82 21.15 -3.58
C PRO A 14 1.98 22.40 -3.26
N ASP A 15 1.08 22.76 -4.16
CA ASP A 15 0.24 23.95 -4.08
C ASP A 15 -1.18 23.63 -3.59
N GLY A 16 -2.07 24.63 -3.64
CA GLY A 16 -3.47 24.43 -3.27
C GLY A 16 -4.20 23.37 -4.10
N ALA A 17 -3.80 23.12 -5.34
CA ALA A 17 -4.38 22.06 -6.17
C ALA A 17 -3.94 20.67 -5.68
N TYR A 18 -2.67 20.52 -5.30
CA TYR A 18 -2.16 19.30 -4.67
C TYR A 18 -2.87 18.95 -3.37
N PHE A 19 -3.05 19.90 -2.45
CA PHE A 19 -3.77 19.58 -1.21
C PHE A 19 -5.26 19.31 -1.45
N LYS A 20 -5.89 19.97 -2.43
CA LYS A 20 -7.27 19.67 -2.83
C LYS A 20 -7.41 18.28 -3.45
N SER A 21 -6.39 17.76 -4.15
CA SER A 21 -6.47 16.44 -4.79
C SER A 21 -6.60 15.29 -3.78
N TYR A 22 -6.12 15.46 -2.54
CA TYR A 22 -6.37 14.51 -1.46
C TYR A 22 -7.85 14.37 -1.11
N LEU A 23 -8.57 15.50 -1.02
CA LEU A 23 -10.01 15.48 -0.74
C LEU A 23 -10.79 14.84 -1.89
N VAL A 24 -10.40 15.17 -3.12
CA VAL A 24 -10.98 14.56 -4.33
C VAL A 24 -10.74 13.05 -4.34
N ALA A 25 -9.50 12.60 -4.08
CA ALA A 25 -9.14 11.20 -4.02
C ALA A 25 -9.90 10.47 -2.91
N THR A 26 -9.97 11.04 -1.71
CA THR A 26 -10.71 10.47 -0.58
C THR A 26 -12.19 10.28 -0.92
N LYS A 27 -12.84 11.32 -1.47
CA LYS A 27 -14.22 11.25 -1.90
C LYS A 27 -14.41 10.18 -2.98
N ALA A 28 -13.53 10.16 -3.98
CA ALA A 28 -13.59 9.19 -5.07
C ALA A 28 -13.47 7.75 -4.55
N MET A 29 -12.54 7.48 -3.62
CA MET A 29 -12.38 6.16 -3.00
C MET A 29 -13.62 5.75 -2.20
N ALA A 30 -14.21 6.66 -1.42
CA ALA A 30 -15.39 6.39 -0.61
C ALA A 30 -16.63 6.04 -1.45
N ILE A 31 -16.82 6.70 -2.60
CA ILE A 31 -17.97 6.46 -3.49
C ILE A 31 -17.66 5.45 -4.60
N ALA A 32 -16.42 4.97 -4.73
CA ALA A 32 -16.01 4.09 -5.81
C ALA A 32 -16.89 2.83 -5.92
N PRO A 33 -17.24 2.12 -4.83
CA PRO A 33 -18.07 0.92 -4.91
C PRO A 33 -19.45 1.16 -5.56
N LEU A 34 -20.04 2.34 -5.36
CA LEU A 34 -21.32 2.72 -5.96
C LEU A 34 -21.26 2.85 -7.49
N HIS A 35 -20.06 2.98 -8.04
CA HIS A 35 -19.81 3.19 -9.47
C HIS A 35 -19.04 2.03 -10.11
N TRP A 36 -18.81 0.93 -9.39
CA TRP A 36 -18.09 -0.22 -9.92
C TRP A 36 -18.92 -0.97 -10.96
N SER A 37 -18.28 -1.28 -12.08
CA SER A 37 -18.78 -2.23 -13.07
C SER A 37 -18.88 -3.63 -12.49
N THR A 38 -19.67 -4.51 -13.12
CA THR A 38 -19.77 -5.94 -12.75
C THR A 38 -18.40 -6.61 -12.69
N LYS A 39 -17.51 -6.28 -13.63
CA LYS A 39 -16.14 -6.82 -13.65
C LYS A 39 -15.35 -6.39 -12.41
N GLN A 40 -15.45 -5.14 -11.99
CA GLN A 40 -14.78 -4.65 -10.77
C GLN A 40 -15.32 -5.34 -9.52
N TRP A 41 -16.64 -5.52 -9.43
CA TRP A 41 -17.24 -6.29 -8.34
C TRP A 41 -16.76 -7.73 -8.28
N ILE A 42 -16.67 -8.42 -9.42
CA ILE A 42 -16.15 -9.78 -9.50
C ILE A 42 -14.69 -9.83 -9.05
N VAL A 43 -13.84 -8.93 -9.54
CA VAL A 43 -12.42 -8.88 -9.15
C VAL A 43 -12.27 -8.61 -7.66
N SER A 44 -12.97 -7.61 -7.12
CA SER A 44 -12.94 -7.29 -5.69
C SER A 44 -13.44 -8.46 -4.84
N GLY A 45 -14.55 -9.09 -5.22
CA GLY A 45 -15.09 -10.27 -4.53
C GLY A 45 -14.12 -11.45 -4.53
N SER A 46 -13.44 -11.70 -5.66
CA SER A 46 -12.42 -12.75 -5.77
C SER A 46 -11.20 -12.47 -4.88
N VAL A 47 -10.72 -11.23 -4.83
CA VAL A 47 -9.60 -10.83 -3.94
C VAL A 47 -9.99 -10.98 -2.47
N LEU A 48 -11.19 -10.54 -2.08
CA LEU A 48 -11.72 -10.72 -0.73
C LEU A 48 -11.82 -12.20 -0.36
N THR A 49 -12.37 -13.02 -1.26
CA THR A 49 -12.52 -14.46 -1.04
C THR A 49 -11.15 -15.13 -0.88
N ALA A 50 -10.18 -14.81 -1.74
CA ALA A 50 -8.82 -15.31 -1.60
C ALA A 50 -8.18 -14.89 -0.26
N GLY A 51 -8.39 -13.64 0.16
CA GLY A 51 -7.92 -13.15 1.46
C GLY A 51 -8.52 -13.91 2.64
N VAL A 52 -9.82 -14.22 2.61
CA VAL A 52 -10.48 -15.05 3.64
C VAL A 52 -9.91 -16.47 3.65
N LEU A 53 -9.69 -17.08 2.49
CA LEU A 53 -9.09 -18.42 2.41
C LEU A 53 -7.66 -18.43 2.96
N LEU A 54 -6.86 -17.41 2.66
CA LEU A 54 -5.51 -17.25 3.21
C LEU A 54 -5.55 -17.03 4.73
N TYR A 55 -6.50 -16.25 5.23
CA TYR A 55 -6.68 -16.03 6.67
C TYR A 55 -7.00 -17.33 7.42
N VAL A 56 -7.83 -18.20 6.85
CA VAL A 56 -8.13 -19.53 7.44
C VAL A 56 -6.86 -20.40 7.50
N ALA A 57 -5.92 -20.22 6.58
CA ALA A 57 -4.66 -20.93 6.52
C ALA A 57 -3.48 -20.17 7.18
N ASP A 58 -3.72 -19.03 7.84
CA ASP A 58 -2.69 -18.08 8.29
C ASP A 58 -1.66 -18.76 9.21
N ASP A 59 -2.11 -19.56 10.18
CA ASP A 59 -1.23 -20.28 11.11
C ASP A 59 -0.29 -21.25 10.37
N GLN A 60 -0.79 -22.00 9.38
CA GLN A 60 0.01 -22.95 8.62
C GLN A 60 1.03 -22.24 7.72
N ILE A 61 0.62 -21.12 7.11
CA ILE A 61 1.48 -20.29 6.26
C ILE A 61 2.59 -19.70 7.12
N SER A 62 2.23 -19.08 8.25
CA SER A 62 3.17 -18.48 9.21
C SER A 62 4.18 -19.51 9.71
N ASP A 63 3.72 -20.69 10.12
CA ASP A 63 4.59 -21.80 10.56
C ASP A 63 5.55 -22.25 9.46
N PHE A 64 5.06 -22.37 8.22
CA PHE A 64 5.89 -22.76 7.08
C PHE A 64 7.02 -21.74 6.85
N PHE A 65 6.71 -20.45 6.81
CA PHE A 65 7.72 -19.41 6.60
C PHE A 65 8.71 -19.30 7.76
N GLN A 66 8.24 -19.41 9.00
CA GLN A 66 9.10 -19.37 10.18
C GLN A 66 10.05 -20.57 10.25
N ARG A 67 9.57 -21.79 9.96
CA ARG A 67 10.40 -23.02 9.97
C ARG A 67 11.43 -23.06 8.85
N ASN A 68 11.13 -22.46 7.71
CA ASN A 68 12.04 -22.39 6.57
C ASN A 68 12.90 -21.12 6.56
N GLN A 69 12.79 -20.27 7.59
CA GLN A 69 13.57 -19.04 7.69
C GLN A 69 15.06 -19.37 7.89
N THR A 70 15.88 -18.84 7.00
CA THR A 70 17.34 -18.85 7.12
C THR A 70 17.87 -17.46 7.49
N SER A 71 19.07 -17.39 8.05
CA SER A 71 19.75 -16.12 8.32
C SER A 71 19.87 -15.22 7.09
N GLY A 72 19.99 -15.80 5.89
CA GLY A 72 19.99 -15.08 4.61
C GLY A 72 18.63 -14.45 4.31
N SER A 73 17.56 -15.25 4.34
CA SER A 73 16.19 -14.76 4.11
C SER A 73 15.76 -13.72 5.14
N ALA A 74 16.15 -13.87 6.41
CA ALA A 74 15.86 -12.91 7.46
C ALA A 74 16.54 -11.55 7.20
N LYS A 75 17.79 -11.55 6.70
CA LYS A 75 18.48 -10.32 6.30
C LYS A 75 17.81 -9.68 5.08
N VAL A 76 17.41 -10.46 4.08
CA VAL A 76 16.68 -9.94 2.91
C VAL A 76 15.36 -9.30 3.33
N SER A 77 14.56 -9.99 4.15
CA SER A 77 13.32 -9.42 4.69
C SER A 77 13.59 -8.11 5.42
N LYS A 78 14.55 -8.10 6.36
CA LYS A 78 14.85 -6.93 7.19
C LYS A 78 15.43 -5.73 6.44
N TYR A 79 16.33 -5.96 5.47
CA TYR A 79 17.08 -4.86 4.85
C TYR A 79 16.64 -4.55 3.42
N ALA A 80 16.06 -5.51 2.70
CA ALA A 80 15.64 -5.28 1.31
C ALA A 80 14.14 -5.07 1.17
N LEU A 81 13.30 -5.67 2.03
CA LEU A 81 11.84 -5.67 1.89
C LEU A 81 11.16 -4.75 2.91
N GLU A 82 11.41 -4.94 4.22
CA GLU A 82 10.81 -4.15 5.30
C GLU A 82 10.87 -2.63 5.07
N PRO A 83 11.99 -2.05 4.57
CA PRO A 83 12.07 -0.61 4.32
C PRO A 83 11.09 -0.08 3.26
N TRP A 84 10.60 -0.94 2.35
CA TRP A 84 9.54 -0.57 1.40
C TRP A 84 8.17 -0.45 2.07
N GLY A 85 7.90 -1.31 3.06
CA GLY A 85 6.66 -1.26 3.82
C GLY A 85 6.66 -0.20 4.91
N SER A 86 7.80 0.03 5.57
CA SER A 86 7.94 1.01 6.65
C SER A 86 7.98 2.45 6.13
N GLY A 87 8.23 2.63 4.82
CA GLY A 87 8.21 3.92 4.15
C GLY A 87 9.57 4.58 3.99
N VAL A 88 10.64 3.99 4.53
CA VAL A 88 12.00 4.54 4.41
C VAL A 88 12.45 4.61 2.95
N TYR A 89 12.31 3.50 2.20
CA TYR A 89 12.70 3.48 0.79
C TYR A 89 11.75 4.30 -0.10
N PRO A 90 10.42 4.25 0.09
CA PRO A 90 9.49 5.17 -0.57
C PRO A 90 9.84 6.65 -0.36
N ALA A 91 10.17 7.06 0.86
CA ALA A 91 10.55 8.44 1.16
C ALA A 91 11.81 8.84 0.39
N ILE A 92 12.85 8.00 0.39
CA ILE A 92 14.09 8.25 -0.35
C ILE A 92 13.81 8.32 -1.86
N LEU A 93 13.04 7.38 -2.40
CA LEU A 93 12.74 7.28 -3.83
C LEU A 93 11.94 8.50 -4.31
N LEU A 94 10.82 8.80 -3.65
CA LEU A 94 9.94 9.91 -4.02
C LEU A 94 10.63 11.26 -3.78
N GLY A 95 11.36 11.39 -2.68
CA GLY A 95 12.18 12.57 -2.40
C GLY A 95 13.22 12.80 -3.50
N SER A 96 13.88 11.73 -3.95
CA SER A 96 14.86 11.78 -5.04
C SER A 96 14.21 12.16 -6.38
N TYR A 97 13.03 11.63 -6.69
CA TYR A 97 12.25 12.08 -7.86
C TYR A 97 11.91 13.57 -7.80
N TYR A 98 11.52 14.08 -6.63
CA TYR A 98 11.18 15.49 -6.47
C TYR A 98 12.41 16.40 -6.62
N VAL A 99 13.51 16.08 -5.93
CA VAL A 99 14.78 16.82 -6.02
C VAL A 99 15.32 16.80 -7.45
N TYR A 100 15.30 15.64 -8.11
CA TYR A 100 15.68 15.52 -9.51
C TYR A 100 14.77 16.39 -10.40
N GLY A 101 13.46 16.33 -10.20
CA GLY A 101 12.50 17.14 -10.96
C GLY A 101 12.71 18.64 -10.82
N LEU A 102 13.13 19.11 -9.64
CA LEU A 102 13.52 20.50 -9.43
C LEU A 102 14.83 20.85 -10.14
N ALA A 103 15.87 20.02 -9.99
CA ALA A 103 17.19 20.27 -10.58
C ALA A 103 17.17 20.21 -12.12
N ALA A 104 16.46 19.23 -12.68
CA ALA A 104 16.34 18.99 -14.11
C ALA A 104 15.18 19.75 -14.77
N HIS A 105 14.39 20.50 -14.00
CA HIS A 105 13.16 21.16 -14.47
C HIS A 105 12.19 20.17 -15.16
N ASP A 106 12.11 18.94 -14.62
CA ASP A 106 11.28 17.86 -15.16
C ASP A 106 9.95 17.78 -14.40
N PRO A 107 8.84 18.28 -14.98
CA PRO A 107 7.52 18.21 -14.34
C PRO A 107 7.05 16.76 -14.14
N ALA A 108 7.42 15.82 -15.01
CA ALA A 108 7.00 14.43 -14.89
C ALA A 108 7.60 13.78 -13.63
N ALA A 109 8.88 14.05 -13.36
CA ALA A 109 9.54 13.57 -12.15
C ALA A 109 8.88 14.13 -10.88
N ARG A 110 8.48 15.41 -10.87
CA ARG A 110 7.74 16.01 -9.75
C ARG A 110 6.36 15.39 -9.58
N GLN A 111 5.63 15.14 -10.66
CA GLN A 111 4.33 14.48 -10.62
C GLN A 111 4.42 13.04 -10.11
N ILE A 112 5.48 12.30 -10.46
CA ILE A 112 5.75 10.98 -9.90
C ILE A 112 5.95 11.07 -8.38
N ALA A 113 6.78 12.00 -7.93
CA ALA A 113 7.04 12.19 -6.51
C ALA A 113 5.77 12.54 -5.72
N LEU A 114 5.02 13.54 -6.19
CA LEU A 114 3.81 14.02 -5.51
C LEU A 114 2.67 13.02 -5.61
N GLY A 115 2.46 12.40 -6.78
CA GLY A 115 1.46 11.34 -6.95
C GLY A 115 1.74 10.10 -6.10
N GLY A 116 3.01 9.68 -6.03
CA GLY A 116 3.42 8.55 -5.20
C GLY A 116 3.29 8.88 -3.70
N THR A 117 3.59 10.12 -3.32
CA THR A 117 3.38 10.61 -1.94
C THR A 117 1.89 10.61 -1.60
N GLN A 118 1.02 11.07 -2.51
CA GLN A 118 -0.43 10.99 -2.32
C GLN A 118 -0.89 9.54 -2.16
N ALA A 119 -0.43 8.63 -3.02
CA ALA A 119 -0.77 7.20 -2.90
C ALA A 119 -0.34 6.62 -1.54
N TRP A 120 0.84 6.99 -1.05
CA TRP A 120 1.34 6.55 0.26
C TRP A 120 0.53 7.13 1.43
N VAL A 121 0.22 8.42 1.43
CA VAL A 121 -0.60 9.03 2.49
C VAL A 121 -2.02 8.47 2.49
N MET A 122 -2.61 8.28 1.31
CA MET A 122 -3.95 7.67 1.18
C MET A 122 -3.96 6.22 1.69
N SER A 123 -2.87 5.47 1.49
CA SER A 123 -2.74 4.12 2.03
C SER A 123 -2.67 4.13 3.55
N ALA A 124 -1.92 5.07 4.16
CA ALA A 124 -1.86 5.24 5.61
C ALA A 124 -3.23 5.59 6.20
N LEU A 125 -3.98 6.50 5.58
CA LEU A 125 -5.36 6.82 5.99
C LEU A 125 -6.27 5.59 5.91
N THR A 126 -6.14 4.79 4.85
CA THR A 126 -6.91 3.55 4.67
C THR A 126 -6.58 2.53 5.77
N VAL A 127 -5.30 2.37 6.13
CA VAL A 127 -4.87 1.47 7.22
C VAL A 127 -5.49 1.90 8.55
N GLN A 128 -5.47 3.19 8.87
CA GLN A 128 -6.02 3.68 10.12
C GLN A 128 -7.53 3.51 10.20
N LEU A 129 -8.24 3.76 9.09
CA LEU A 129 -9.66 3.49 9.00
C LEU A 129 -9.96 2.00 9.23
N LEU A 130 -9.23 1.10 8.55
CA LEU A 130 -9.42 -0.34 8.71
C LEU A 130 -9.17 -0.80 10.14
N LYS A 131 -8.09 -0.33 10.78
CA LYS A 131 -7.78 -0.63 12.17
C LYS A 131 -8.88 -0.17 13.13
N PHE A 132 -9.40 1.02 12.89
CA PHE A 132 -10.47 1.60 13.71
C PHE A 132 -11.80 0.84 13.56
N VAL A 133 -12.12 0.41 12.34
CA VAL A 133 -13.37 -0.34 12.06
C VAL A 133 -13.29 -1.78 12.51
N THR A 134 -12.13 -2.43 12.38
CA THR A 134 -11.98 -3.87 12.64
C THR A 134 -11.60 -4.19 14.08
N HIS A 135 -10.74 -3.36 14.67
CA HIS A 135 -10.34 -3.46 16.06
C HIS A 135 -9.88 -4.87 16.47
N ARG A 136 -9.03 -5.48 15.64
CA ARG A 136 -8.51 -6.84 15.85
C ARG A 136 -7.35 -6.85 16.85
N HIS A 137 -7.40 -7.77 17.80
CA HIS A 137 -6.37 -7.95 18.81
C HIS A 137 -5.11 -8.58 18.20
N ARG A 138 -3.96 -8.35 18.84
CA ARG A 138 -2.73 -9.11 18.59
C ARG A 138 -2.70 -10.31 19.54
N PRO A 139 -2.13 -11.46 19.13
CA PRO A 139 -2.11 -12.67 19.96
C PRO A 139 -1.55 -12.47 21.38
N TYR A 140 -0.60 -11.55 21.56
CA TYR A 140 0.02 -11.27 22.87
C TYR A 140 -0.81 -10.34 23.78
N GLN A 141 -1.93 -9.79 23.29
CA GLN A 141 -2.78 -8.87 24.05
C GLN A 141 -3.84 -9.60 24.88
N ASP A 142 -4.05 -10.90 24.65
CA ASP A 142 -5.08 -11.69 25.31
C ASP A 142 -4.47 -12.84 26.13
N MET A 143 -5.12 -13.20 27.24
CA MET A 143 -4.79 -14.39 28.03
C MET A 143 -6.04 -15.24 28.26
N PRO A 144 -6.18 -16.43 27.61
CA PRO A 144 -5.24 -17.01 26.64
C PRO A 144 -5.20 -16.23 25.31
N ALA A 145 -4.10 -16.38 24.56
CA ALA A 145 -3.91 -15.72 23.26
C ALA A 145 -5.06 -16.05 22.29
N ASN A 146 -5.74 -15.04 21.75
CA ASN A 146 -6.85 -15.22 20.82
C ASN A 146 -6.71 -14.36 19.55
N PRO A 147 -6.04 -14.87 18.49
CA PRO A 147 -5.88 -14.14 17.23
C PRO A 147 -7.19 -13.90 16.47
N GLY A 148 -8.29 -14.53 16.88
CA GLY A 148 -9.62 -14.43 16.29
C GLY A 148 -10.53 -13.42 16.96
N LEU A 149 -10.02 -12.59 17.89
CA LEU A 149 -10.82 -11.59 18.58
C LEU A 149 -10.87 -10.26 17.78
N TRP A 150 -12.09 -9.84 17.43
CA TRP A 150 -12.40 -8.62 16.70
C TRP A 150 -13.47 -7.86 17.47
N GLU A 151 -13.16 -6.67 17.97
CA GLU A 151 -14.06 -5.89 18.83
C GLU A 151 -14.67 -4.67 18.15
N GLY A 152 -14.42 -4.51 16.85
CA GLY A 152 -14.86 -3.35 16.10
C GLY A 152 -16.37 -3.36 15.79
N PRO A 153 -16.93 -2.21 15.37
CA PRO A 153 -16.26 -0.92 15.25
C PRO A 153 -16.30 -0.07 16.54
N PHE A 154 -15.39 0.92 16.63
CA PHE A 154 -15.40 2.05 17.59
C PHE A 154 -14.86 1.81 19.02
N GLN A 155 -13.99 0.81 19.23
CA GLN A 155 -13.41 0.54 20.55
C GLN A 155 -12.01 1.16 20.78
N GLY A 156 -11.82 2.45 20.48
CA GLY A 156 -10.54 3.13 20.75
C GLY A 156 -9.42 2.75 19.76
N PHE A 157 -8.15 2.84 20.19
CA PHE A 157 -6.97 2.69 19.30
C PHE A 157 -6.00 1.57 19.73
N GLU A 158 -6.38 0.72 20.67
CA GLU A 158 -5.47 -0.22 21.33
C GLU A 158 -5.23 -1.50 20.50
N TYR A 159 -6.22 -1.92 19.70
CA TYR A 159 -6.16 -3.12 18.89
C TYR A 159 -5.99 -2.80 17.39
N THR A 160 -4.75 -2.96 16.89
CA THR A 160 -4.32 -2.49 15.56
C THR A 160 -3.62 -3.56 14.72
N SER A 161 -3.95 -4.84 14.94
CA SER A 161 -3.28 -5.96 14.27
C SER A 161 -3.67 -6.11 12.80
N PHE A 162 -4.90 -5.76 12.46
CA PHE A 162 -5.43 -5.81 11.09
C PHE A 162 -5.86 -4.42 10.61
N ALA A 163 -5.55 -3.99 9.39
CA ALA A 163 -4.67 -4.65 8.40
C ALA A 163 -3.19 -4.23 8.55
N SER A 164 -2.28 -4.96 7.90
CA SER A 164 -0.84 -4.63 7.87
C SER A 164 -0.60 -3.30 7.16
N GLY A 165 -0.04 -2.33 7.89
CA GLY A 165 0.34 -1.04 7.32
C GLY A 165 1.46 -1.12 6.28
N HIS A 166 2.42 -2.03 6.48
CA HIS A 166 3.53 -2.24 5.57
C HIS A 166 3.04 -2.79 4.22
N THR A 167 2.18 -3.79 4.27
CA THR A 167 1.63 -4.45 3.08
C THR A 167 0.73 -3.49 2.29
N ILE A 168 -0.20 -2.79 2.95
CA ILE A 168 -1.07 -1.82 2.27
C ILE A 168 -0.24 -0.70 1.62
N THR A 169 0.81 -0.22 2.30
CA THR A 169 1.73 0.78 1.75
C THR A 169 2.43 0.27 0.49
N ALA A 170 3.05 -0.90 0.57
CA ALA A 170 3.81 -1.48 -0.53
C ALA A 170 2.92 -1.76 -1.76
N PHE A 171 1.74 -2.35 -1.57
CA PHE A 171 0.81 -2.62 -2.67
C PHE A 171 0.22 -1.34 -3.28
N SER A 172 -0.03 -0.30 -2.46
CA SER A 172 -0.53 0.99 -2.97
C SER A 172 0.50 1.69 -3.85
N LEU A 173 1.78 1.67 -3.44
CA LEU A 173 2.88 2.20 -4.25
C LEU A 173 3.12 1.34 -5.51
N ALA A 174 2.98 0.01 -5.41
CA ALA A 174 3.08 -0.85 -6.57
C ALA A 174 2.00 -0.59 -7.61
N ALA A 175 0.75 -0.39 -7.16
CA ALA A 175 -0.35 0.02 -8.02
C ALA A 175 -0.09 1.39 -8.67
N PHE A 176 0.43 2.35 -7.90
CA PHE A 176 0.81 3.66 -8.40
C PHE A 176 1.88 3.56 -9.50
N PHE A 177 3.01 2.89 -9.24
CA PHE A 177 4.09 2.77 -10.22
C PHE A 177 3.66 1.97 -11.46
N SER A 178 2.88 0.90 -11.28
CA SER A 178 2.31 0.16 -12.41
C SER A 178 1.39 1.03 -13.28
N SER A 179 0.61 1.94 -12.67
CA SER A 179 -0.26 2.86 -13.41
C SER A 179 0.53 3.92 -14.17
N VAL A 180 1.56 4.49 -13.55
CA VAL A 180 2.46 5.48 -14.14
C VAL A 180 3.25 4.88 -15.31
N TYR A 181 3.79 3.68 -15.12
CA TYR A 181 4.62 2.98 -16.08
C TYR A 181 3.84 1.90 -16.84
N ARG A 182 2.58 2.19 -17.22
CA ARG A 182 1.70 1.24 -17.92
C ARG A 182 2.31 0.70 -19.21
N ASP A 183 3.06 1.52 -19.93
CA ASP A 183 3.73 1.12 -21.18
C ASP A 183 5.06 0.38 -20.93
N THR A 184 5.41 0.14 -19.68
CA THR A 184 6.64 -0.53 -19.26
C THR A 184 6.30 -1.62 -18.23
N PRO A 185 5.71 -2.75 -18.68
CA PRO A 185 5.05 -3.71 -17.79
C PRO A 185 5.96 -4.33 -16.72
N TRP A 186 7.26 -4.43 -16.99
CA TRP A 186 8.23 -4.97 -16.05
C TRP A 186 8.32 -4.14 -14.75
N VAL A 187 8.05 -2.83 -14.81
CA VAL A 187 8.01 -1.97 -13.61
C VAL A 187 6.90 -2.45 -12.69
N GLY A 188 5.69 -2.67 -13.22
CA GLY A 188 4.58 -3.21 -12.46
C GLY A 188 4.88 -4.58 -11.88
N VAL A 189 5.48 -5.50 -12.66
CA VAL A 189 5.86 -6.83 -12.19
C VAL A 189 6.84 -6.76 -11.01
N ILE A 190 7.89 -5.93 -11.12
CA ILE A 190 8.86 -5.77 -10.02
C ILE A 190 8.19 -5.13 -8.80
N SER A 191 7.40 -4.07 -8.98
CA SER A 191 6.77 -3.40 -7.85
C SER A 191 5.81 -4.31 -7.08
N TYR A 192 4.98 -5.09 -7.77
CA TYR A 192 4.12 -6.07 -7.12
C TYR A 192 4.91 -7.25 -6.53
N GLY A 193 6.03 -7.65 -7.14
CA GLY A 193 6.93 -8.65 -6.57
C GLY A 193 7.51 -8.22 -5.23
N ILE A 194 8.00 -6.97 -5.15
CA ILE A 194 8.47 -6.37 -3.89
C ILE A 194 7.32 -6.31 -2.87
N ALA A 195 6.14 -5.85 -3.28
CA ALA A 195 4.98 -5.74 -2.38
C ALA A 195 4.54 -7.09 -1.81
N THR A 196 4.54 -8.15 -2.63
CA THR A 196 4.32 -9.53 -2.18
C THR A 196 5.39 -9.95 -1.19
N GLY A 197 6.67 -9.67 -1.47
CA GLY A 197 7.76 -9.96 -0.53
C GLY A 197 7.63 -9.22 0.81
N VAL A 198 7.07 -8.02 0.82
CA VAL A 198 6.76 -7.27 2.07
C VAL A 198 5.60 -7.91 2.84
N GLY A 199 4.68 -8.60 2.16
CA GLY A 199 3.51 -9.23 2.77
C GLY A 199 3.76 -10.63 3.35
N LEU A 200 4.92 -11.22 3.09
CA LEU A 200 5.35 -12.54 3.57
C LEU A 200 6.39 -12.40 4.69
#